data_AF-A0A0L0VSW4-F1
#
_entry.id   AF-A0A0L0VSW4-F1
#
_cell.length_a   1.000
_cell.length_b   1.000
_cell.length_c   1.000
_cell.angle_alpha   90.00
_cell.angle_beta   90.00
_cell.angle_gamma   90.00
#
_symmetry.space_group_name_H-M   'P 1'
#
loop_
_entity.id
_entity.type
_entity.pdbx_description
1 polymer ?
#
loop_
_entity_poly.entity_id
_entity_poly.type
_entity_poly.pdbx_seq_one_letter_code
_entity_poly.pdbx_strand_id
1 'polypeptide(L)'
;MFFDEHQNNRLIGFFEFIPFAAMSAEELDNLNFLAWFFQSHKSFVNPVSNFNGPCLGGKMNMLGWRKCMKPDERVGLYLAQPKITNKLSQFTDFVSRGHRAGEIIGRSFEKMANNAFQGNHKLMKKLGMPSFGDTKLNEEGSKFAASSSVAYTYDGFFNTPHEDKRDVSDFAYVQWIPTLSSTGEVATREKNFNLTGGDFVFPECRFRWCGGQLNTDISPCNENVTMNSTD
;
A
#
# COMPACT_ATOMS: atom_id res chain seq x y z
N MET A 1 -0.08 -17.53 6.41
CA MET A 1 -0.62 -17.01 7.69
C MET A 1 0.53 -16.92 8.67
N PHE A 2 0.53 -15.94 9.56
CA PHE A 2 1.48 -15.87 10.67
C PHE A 2 0.77 -15.43 11.94
N PHE A 3 1.28 -15.89 13.09
CA PHE A 3 0.61 -15.81 14.37
C PHE A 3 1.48 -15.08 15.39
N ASP A 4 0.82 -14.44 16.35
CA ASP A 4 1.47 -13.85 17.51
C ASP A 4 1.68 -14.92 18.58
N GLU A 5 2.91 -15.46 18.67
CA GLU A 5 3.25 -16.44 19.70
C GLU A 5 3.13 -15.86 21.13
N HIS A 6 3.23 -14.54 21.28
CA HIS A 6 3.12 -13.86 22.57
C HIS A 6 1.67 -13.51 22.95
N GLN A 7 0.74 -13.54 21.98
CA GLN A 7 -0.69 -13.31 22.21
C GLN A 7 -1.54 -14.55 21.89
N ASN A 8 -1.27 -15.65 22.58
CA ASN A 8 -2.08 -16.89 22.51
C ASN A 8 -2.23 -17.43 21.07
N ASN A 9 -1.18 -17.31 20.25
CA ASN A 9 -1.19 -17.70 18.83
C ASN A 9 -2.32 -17.04 18.05
N ARG A 10 -2.62 -15.77 18.32
CA ARG A 10 -3.60 -14.98 17.56
C ARG A 10 -3.11 -14.82 16.13
N LEU A 11 -4.00 -15.02 15.14
CA LEU A 11 -3.70 -14.74 13.73
C LEU A 11 -3.47 -13.23 13.55
N ILE A 12 -2.29 -12.84 13.06
CA ILE A 12 -1.95 -11.43 12.79
C ILE A 12 -2.16 -11.09 11.31
N GLY A 13 -1.92 -12.05 10.42
CA GLY A 13 -2.10 -11.79 9.00
C GLY A 13 -2.09 -13.02 8.10
N PHE A 14 -2.66 -12.81 6.91
CA PHE A 14 -2.69 -13.75 5.81
C PHE A 14 -1.89 -13.15 4.64
N PHE A 15 -1.06 -13.97 3.99
CA PHE A 15 -0.28 -13.58 2.82
C PHE A 15 -0.52 -14.57 1.72
N GLU A 16 -0.68 -14.04 0.51
CA GLU A 16 -0.73 -14.81 -0.73
C GLU A 16 0.41 -14.32 -1.62
N PHE A 17 1.17 -15.26 -2.19
CA PHE A 17 2.18 -14.96 -3.19
C PHE A 17 1.68 -15.39 -4.56
N ILE A 18 1.73 -14.47 -5.52
CA ILE A 18 1.36 -14.73 -6.90
C ILE A 18 2.62 -14.55 -7.76
N PRO A 19 3.22 -15.64 -8.27
CA PRO A 19 4.34 -15.52 -9.21
C PRO A 19 3.89 -14.78 -10.47
N PHE A 20 4.74 -13.93 -11.05
CA PHE A 20 4.44 -13.25 -12.32
C PHE A 20 4.07 -14.23 -13.45
N ALA A 21 4.70 -15.41 -13.49
CA ALA A 21 4.41 -16.46 -14.46
C ALA A 21 3.01 -17.08 -14.31
N ALA A 22 2.36 -16.92 -13.16
CA ALA A 22 1.01 -17.38 -12.88
C ALA A 22 -0.05 -16.29 -13.13
N MET A 23 0.38 -15.05 -13.41
CA MET A 23 -0.52 -13.94 -13.69
C MET A 23 -0.98 -13.97 -15.14
N SER A 24 -2.24 -13.64 -15.35
CA SER A 24 -2.77 -13.33 -16.68
C SER A 24 -2.16 -12.04 -17.24
N ALA A 25 -2.28 -11.85 -18.56
CA ALA A 25 -1.85 -10.61 -19.21
C ALA A 25 -2.56 -9.37 -18.62
N GLU A 26 -3.83 -9.50 -18.23
CA GLU A 26 -4.60 -8.43 -17.59
C GLU A 26 -4.06 -8.11 -16.19
N GLU A 27 -3.74 -9.13 -15.38
CA GLU A 27 -3.14 -8.92 -14.05
C GLU A 27 -1.78 -8.22 -14.15
N LEU A 28 -0.95 -8.60 -15.13
CA LEU A 28 0.33 -7.93 -15.40
C LEU A 28 0.15 -6.48 -15.88
N ASP A 29 -0.82 -6.21 -16.77
CA ASP A 29 -1.14 -4.84 -17.20
C ASP A 29 -1.60 -3.98 -16.01
N ASN A 30 -2.45 -4.54 -15.15
CA ASN A 30 -2.94 -3.86 -13.95
C ASN A 30 -1.80 -3.54 -12.96
N LEU A 31 -0.83 -4.44 -12.77
CA LEU A 31 0.36 -4.16 -11.95
C LEU A 31 1.23 -3.06 -12.57
N ASN A 32 1.48 -3.11 -13.88
CA ASN A 32 2.21 -2.05 -14.58
C ASN A 32 1.52 -0.70 -14.44
N PHE A 33 0.20 -0.68 -14.58
CA PHE A 33 -0.61 0.51 -14.38
C PHE A 33 -0.49 1.06 -12.95
N LEU A 34 -0.63 0.21 -11.92
CA LEU A 34 -0.50 0.65 -10.52
C LEU A 34 0.90 1.19 -10.21
N ALA A 35 1.94 0.52 -10.69
CA ALA A 35 3.32 0.95 -10.51
C ALA A 35 3.56 2.34 -11.13
N TRP A 36 3.13 2.53 -12.38
CA TRP A 36 3.16 3.83 -13.05
C TRP A 36 2.32 4.88 -12.33
N PHE A 37 1.14 4.52 -11.83
CA PHE A 37 0.21 5.44 -11.19
C PHE A 37 0.80 6.01 -9.89
N PHE A 38 1.31 5.16 -9.00
CA PHE A 38 1.92 5.60 -7.74
C PHE A 38 3.26 6.31 -7.94
N GLN A 39 4.03 5.93 -8.97
CA GLN A 39 5.23 6.66 -9.36
C GLN A 39 4.89 8.07 -9.84
N SER A 40 3.89 8.19 -10.73
CA SER A 40 3.44 9.48 -11.27
C SER A 40 2.91 10.41 -10.18
N HIS A 41 2.18 9.86 -9.21
CA HIS A 41 1.64 10.61 -8.08
C HIS A 41 2.71 11.38 -7.28
N LYS A 42 3.96 10.87 -7.19
CA LYS A 42 5.06 11.52 -6.46
C LYS A 42 5.34 12.96 -6.92
N SER A 43 4.97 13.32 -8.15
CA SER A 43 5.09 14.69 -8.66
C SER A 43 4.11 15.69 -8.04
N PHE A 44 3.03 15.22 -7.40
CA PHE A 44 1.91 16.05 -6.93
C PHE A 44 1.77 16.10 -5.40
N VAL A 45 2.59 15.33 -4.68
CA VAL A 45 2.59 15.26 -3.22
C VAL A 45 3.98 15.48 -2.65
N ASN A 46 4.03 15.78 -1.37
CA ASN A 46 5.25 15.68 -0.58
C ASN A 46 5.22 14.36 0.20
N PRO A 47 6.38 13.71 0.39
CA PRO A 47 6.52 12.71 1.43
C PRO A 47 5.92 13.23 2.73
N VAL A 48 5.17 12.36 3.40
CA VAL A 48 4.73 12.64 4.77
C VAL A 48 6.00 12.88 5.58
N SER A 49 6.18 14.12 6.03
CA SER A 49 7.32 14.55 6.84
C SER A 49 6.84 14.82 8.26
N ASN A 50 7.79 14.93 9.20
CA ASN A 50 7.52 15.04 10.64
C ASN A 50 6.76 13.83 11.17
N PHE A 51 7.36 12.65 11.01
CA PHE A 51 6.94 11.47 11.74
C PHE A 51 7.22 11.69 13.25
N ASN A 52 6.39 12.49 13.92
CA ASN A 52 6.32 12.54 15.39
C ASN A 52 5.63 11.27 15.91
N GLY A 53 5.99 10.12 15.32
CA GLY A 53 5.24 8.88 15.35
C GLY A 53 6.11 7.70 14.92
N PRO A 54 5.51 6.55 14.63
CA PRO A 54 6.21 5.27 14.60
C PRO A 54 7.19 5.07 13.44
N CYS A 55 7.19 5.92 12.41
CA CYS A 55 8.09 5.75 11.27
C CYS A 55 9.56 6.03 11.65
N LEU A 56 10.43 5.08 11.36
CA LEU A 56 11.86 5.12 11.68
C LEU A 56 12.75 5.39 10.47
N GLY A 57 12.26 5.14 9.25
CA GLY A 57 13.02 5.40 8.03
C GLY A 57 12.22 5.23 6.75
N GLY A 58 12.86 5.57 5.63
CA GLY A 58 12.28 5.57 4.29
C GLY A 58 11.24 6.67 4.04
N LYS A 59 10.36 6.46 3.05
CA LYS A 59 9.36 7.46 2.63
C LYS A 59 7.98 6.84 2.50
N MET A 60 6.98 7.64 2.83
CA MET A 60 5.57 7.30 2.66
C MET A 60 4.84 8.49 2.04
N ASN A 61 3.98 8.19 1.07
CA ASN A 61 3.03 9.14 0.51
C ASN A 61 1.61 8.64 0.78
N MET A 62 0.68 9.59 0.84
CA MET A 62 -0.75 9.32 1.01
C MET A 62 -1.51 9.86 -0.20
N LEU A 63 -2.55 9.14 -0.61
CA LEU A 63 -3.45 9.53 -1.68
C LEU A 63 -4.90 9.38 -1.21
N GLY A 64 -5.79 10.24 -1.72
CA GLY A 64 -7.22 10.16 -1.49
C GLY A 64 -7.72 11.08 -0.38
N TRP A 65 -8.87 10.73 0.16
CA TRP A 65 -9.66 11.52 1.08
C TRP A 65 -9.31 11.22 2.53
N ARG A 66 -9.19 12.27 3.33
CA ARG A 66 -8.92 12.21 4.77
C ARG A 66 -9.91 13.06 5.54
N LYS A 67 -10.09 12.74 6.82
CA LYS A 67 -10.67 13.70 7.77
C LYS A 67 -9.83 14.99 7.77
N CYS A 68 -10.48 16.13 7.65
CA CYS A 68 -9.78 17.39 7.81
C CYS A 68 -9.47 17.65 9.30
N MET A 69 -8.31 18.23 9.57
CA MET A 69 -7.84 18.54 10.93
C MET A 69 -8.02 20.02 11.28
N LYS A 70 -8.66 20.81 10.42
CA LYS A 70 -8.95 22.22 10.66
C LYS A 70 -10.36 22.39 11.21
N PRO A 71 -10.59 23.38 12.09
CA PRO A 71 -11.94 23.77 12.50
C PRO A 71 -12.82 24.02 11.27
N ASP A 72 -14.08 23.59 11.35
CA ASP A 72 -15.13 23.81 10.34
C ASP A 72 -14.91 23.16 8.95
N GLU A 73 -13.78 22.50 8.72
CA GLU A 73 -13.55 21.65 7.55
C GLU A 73 -13.80 20.17 7.90
N ARG A 74 -14.58 19.46 7.07
CA ARG A 74 -14.94 18.05 7.36
C ARG A 74 -14.02 17.04 6.67
N VAL A 75 -13.61 17.34 5.44
CA VAL A 75 -12.85 16.43 4.58
C VAL A 75 -11.73 17.20 3.90
N GLY A 76 -10.59 16.54 3.71
CA GLY A 76 -9.46 17.05 2.95
C GLY A 76 -8.88 15.99 2.00
N LEU A 77 -7.93 16.41 1.19
CA LEU A 77 -7.18 15.57 0.26
C LEU A 77 -5.68 15.65 0.55
N TYR A 78 -4.95 14.57 0.29
CA TYR A 78 -3.49 14.59 0.33
C TYR A 78 -2.91 15.15 -0.97
N LEU A 79 -2.63 16.45 -1.00
CA LEU A 79 -2.17 17.17 -2.19
C LEU A 79 -1.13 18.24 -1.84
N ALA A 80 -0.18 18.50 -2.72
CA ALA A 80 0.75 19.63 -2.62
C ALA A 80 0.39 20.69 -3.66
N GLN A 81 -0.46 21.66 -3.27
CA GLN A 81 -0.98 22.70 -4.17
C GLN A 81 0.10 23.39 -5.01
N PRO A 82 1.27 23.82 -4.47
CA PRO A 82 2.31 24.44 -5.30
C PRO A 82 2.86 23.54 -6.41
N LYS A 83 2.97 22.22 -6.16
CA LYS A 83 3.42 21.25 -7.18
C LYS A 83 2.37 21.04 -8.27
N ILE A 84 1.10 21.05 -7.89
CA ILE A 84 -0.03 20.84 -8.79
C ILE A 84 -0.24 22.05 -9.70
N THR A 85 -0.18 23.27 -9.17
CA THR A 85 -0.37 24.50 -9.95
C THR A 85 0.55 24.56 -11.17
N ASN A 86 1.80 24.10 -11.02
CA ASN A 86 2.78 24.08 -12.11
C ASN A 86 2.58 22.94 -13.13
N LYS A 87 1.69 21.98 -12.86
CA LYS A 87 1.50 20.75 -13.64
C LYS A 87 0.01 20.36 -13.76
N LEU A 88 -0.89 21.34 -13.82
CA LEU A 88 -2.34 21.12 -13.70
C LEU A 88 -2.90 20.11 -14.71
N SER A 89 -2.45 20.17 -15.97
CA SER A 89 -2.85 19.21 -17.01
C SER A 89 -2.44 17.76 -16.66
N GLN A 90 -1.19 17.57 -16.21
CA GLN A 90 -0.70 16.24 -15.80
C GLN A 90 -1.42 15.73 -14.56
N PHE A 91 -1.73 16.62 -13.61
CA PHE A 91 -2.51 16.26 -12.44
C PHE A 91 -3.94 15.86 -12.80
N THR A 92 -4.56 16.55 -13.76
CA THR A 92 -5.92 16.24 -14.24
C THR A 92 -5.96 14.86 -14.91
N ASP A 93 -4.98 14.55 -15.78
CA ASP A 93 -4.85 13.20 -16.36
C ASP A 93 -4.63 12.14 -15.26
N PHE A 94 -3.76 12.41 -14.29
CA PHE A 94 -3.55 11.51 -13.15
C PHE A 94 -4.84 11.23 -12.38
N VAL A 95 -5.60 12.27 -12.00
CA VAL A 95 -6.86 12.13 -11.24
C VAL A 95 -7.88 11.31 -12.03
N SER A 96 -7.98 11.51 -13.36
CA SER A 96 -8.91 10.75 -14.22
C SER A 96 -8.68 9.23 -14.20
N ARG A 97 -7.48 8.79 -13.78
CA ARG A 97 -7.09 7.38 -13.69
C ARG A 97 -7.28 6.80 -12.30
N GLY A 98 -7.61 7.61 -11.30
CA GLY A 98 -7.78 7.20 -9.91
C GLY A 98 -8.82 6.11 -9.71
N HIS A 99 -9.93 6.19 -10.44
CA HIS A 99 -10.99 5.17 -10.42
C HIS A 99 -10.45 3.78 -10.80
N ARG A 100 -9.69 3.69 -11.89
CA ARG A 100 -9.08 2.43 -12.34
C ARG A 100 -8.13 1.85 -11.28
N ALA A 101 -7.32 2.69 -10.63
CA ALA A 101 -6.45 2.24 -9.54
C ALA A 101 -7.26 1.68 -8.36
N GLY A 102 -8.36 2.36 -8.01
CA GLY A 102 -9.30 1.89 -7.00
C GLY A 102 -9.91 0.53 -7.31
N GLU A 103 -10.35 0.32 -8.54
CA GLU A 103 -10.94 -0.96 -8.95
C GLU A 103 -9.93 -2.11 -8.91
N ILE A 104 -8.70 -1.89 -9.38
CA ILE A 104 -7.66 -2.94 -9.37
C ILE A 104 -7.34 -3.37 -7.94
N ILE A 105 -7.11 -2.41 -7.04
CA ILE A 105 -6.80 -2.68 -5.64
C ILE A 105 -8.00 -3.34 -4.94
N GLY A 106 -9.21 -2.83 -5.16
CA GLY A 106 -10.42 -3.36 -4.57
C GLY A 106 -10.73 -4.79 -5.01
N ARG A 107 -10.58 -5.12 -6.30
CA ARG A 107 -10.72 -6.50 -6.82
C ARG A 107 -9.67 -7.43 -6.23
N SER A 108 -8.43 -6.97 -6.10
CA SER A 108 -7.36 -7.76 -5.48
C SER A 108 -7.68 -8.06 -4.01
N PHE A 109 -8.17 -7.06 -3.28
CA PHE A 109 -8.59 -7.22 -1.89
C PHE A 109 -9.80 -8.16 -1.75
N GLU A 110 -10.82 -8.01 -2.60
CA GLU A 110 -11.98 -8.92 -2.61
C GLU A 110 -11.57 -10.37 -2.90
N LYS A 111 -10.70 -10.59 -3.89
CA LYS A 111 -10.19 -11.92 -4.27
C LYS A 111 -9.45 -12.60 -3.11
N MET A 112 -8.58 -11.86 -2.42
CA MET A 112 -7.77 -12.37 -1.31
C MET A 112 -8.60 -12.57 -0.03
N ALA A 113 -9.51 -11.64 0.29
CA ALA A 113 -10.19 -11.58 1.58
C ALA A 113 -11.58 -10.94 1.48
N ASN A 114 -12.49 -11.57 0.71
CA ASN A 114 -13.83 -11.05 0.45
C ASN A 114 -14.59 -10.58 1.70
N ASN A 115 -14.58 -11.34 2.80
CA ASN A 115 -15.29 -10.93 4.02
C ASN A 115 -14.78 -9.61 4.61
N ALA A 116 -13.46 -9.42 4.62
CA ALA A 116 -12.82 -8.19 5.07
C ALA A 116 -13.13 -7.03 4.10
N PHE A 117 -13.00 -7.27 2.80
CA PHE A 117 -13.39 -6.31 1.76
C PHE A 117 -14.84 -5.83 1.93
N GLN A 118 -15.80 -6.76 2.08
CA GLN A 118 -17.21 -6.43 2.26
C GLN A 118 -17.47 -5.66 3.56
N GLY A 119 -16.72 -5.94 4.62
CA GLY A 119 -16.74 -5.17 5.87
C GLY A 119 -16.39 -3.71 5.63
N ASN A 120 -15.25 -3.45 4.97
CA ASN A 120 -14.82 -2.09 4.67
C ASN A 120 -15.75 -1.38 3.68
N HIS A 121 -16.21 -2.07 2.64
CA HIS A 121 -17.14 -1.51 1.67
C HIS A 121 -18.45 -1.06 2.33
N LYS A 122 -19.02 -1.89 3.22
CA LYS A 122 -20.22 -1.54 3.99
C LYS A 122 -19.96 -0.38 4.95
N LEU A 123 -18.82 -0.36 5.62
CA LEU A 123 -18.45 0.72 6.53
C LEU A 123 -18.33 2.06 5.78
N MET A 124 -17.66 2.08 4.63
CA MET A 124 -17.56 3.27 3.80
C MET A 124 -18.93 3.78 3.36
N LYS A 125 -19.80 2.89 2.86
CA LYS A 125 -21.18 3.24 2.48
C LYS A 125 -21.97 3.82 3.65
N LYS A 126 -21.89 3.19 4.83
CA LYS A 126 -22.56 3.65 6.05
C LYS A 126 -22.10 5.05 6.46
N LEU A 127 -20.81 5.35 6.29
CA LEU A 127 -20.21 6.63 6.66
C LEU A 127 -20.27 7.69 5.54
N GLY A 128 -20.78 7.35 4.35
CA GLY A 128 -20.77 8.24 3.18
C GLY A 128 -19.34 8.61 2.75
N MET A 129 -18.38 7.70 2.94
CA MET A 129 -16.98 7.95 2.58
C MET A 129 -16.75 7.71 1.09
N PRO A 130 -16.11 8.66 0.37
CA PRO A 130 -15.69 8.45 -1.01
C PRO A 130 -14.57 7.41 -1.07
N SER A 131 -14.42 6.75 -2.21
CA SER A 131 -13.21 5.99 -2.57
C SER A 131 -12.03 6.94 -2.76
N PHE A 132 -10.81 6.47 -2.50
CA PHE A 132 -9.60 7.27 -2.74
C PHE A 132 -9.45 7.74 -4.19
N GLY A 133 -10.05 7.00 -5.14
CA GLY A 133 -10.05 7.30 -6.56
C GLY A 133 -11.21 8.18 -7.03
N ASP A 134 -12.18 8.49 -6.17
CA ASP A 134 -13.32 9.34 -6.52
C ASP A 134 -12.88 10.80 -6.62
N THR A 135 -13.45 11.51 -7.60
CA THR A 135 -13.07 12.90 -7.89
C THR A 135 -13.91 13.90 -7.08
N LYS A 136 -15.07 13.47 -6.59
CA LYS A 136 -16.03 14.31 -5.87
C LYS A 136 -16.57 13.58 -4.64
N LEU A 137 -17.03 14.36 -3.67
CA LEU A 137 -17.85 13.85 -2.59
C LEU A 137 -19.22 13.43 -3.15
N ASN A 138 -19.74 12.30 -2.68
CA ASN A 138 -21.03 11.71 -3.08
C ASN A 138 -21.10 11.23 -4.55
N GLU A 139 -19.95 10.98 -5.17
CA GLU A 139 -19.91 10.23 -6.42
C GLU A 139 -20.43 8.80 -6.18
N GLU A 140 -21.09 8.21 -7.17
CA GLU A 140 -21.51 6.81 -7.07
C GLU A 140 -20.26 5.94 -7.11
N GLY A 141 -19.80 5.52 -5.92
CA GLY A 141 -18.55 4.80 -5.76
C GLY A 141 -18.58 3.43 -6.45
N SER A 142 -17.41 2.98 -6.92
CA SER A 142 -17.26 1.63 -7.46
C SER A 142 -17.75 0.57 -6.45
N LYS A 143 -18.32 -0.54 -6.96
CA LYS A 143 -18.59 -1.73 -6.14
C LYS A 143 -17.33 -2.32 -5.50
N PHE A 144 -16.15 -1.92 -5.99
CA PHE A 144 -14.83 -2.29 -5.47
C PHE A 144 -14.23 -1.25 -4.50
N ALA A 145 -14.98 -0.22 -4.09
CA ALA A 145 -14.48 0.78 -3.15
C ALA A 145 -14.35 0.21 -1.72
N ALA A 146 -13.12 0.05 -1.22
CA ALA A 146 -12.88 -0.44 0.15
C ALA A 146 -11.90 0.39 0.98
N SER A 147 -11.47 1.55 0.46
CA SER A 147 -10.80 2.57 1.28
C SER A 147 -11.00 3.99 0.73
N SER A 148 -11.07 4.98 1.62
CA SER A 148 -11.11 6.40 1.27
C SER A 148 -9.73 7.01 1.00
N SER A 149 -8.67 6.37 1.49
CA SER A 149 -7.29 6.75 1.24
C SER A 149 -6.37 5.55 1.15
N VAL A 150 -5.21 5.73 0.52
CA VAL A 150 -4.16 4.71 0.47
C VAL A 150 -2.83 5.33 0.85
N ALA A 151 -2.03 4.55 1.58
CA ALA A 151 -0.63 4.83 1.82
C ALA A 151 0.21 3.98 0.86
N TYR A 152 1.30 4.55 0.34
CA TYR A 152 2.31 3.75 -0.36
C TYR A 152 3.71 4.19 0.08
N THR A 153 4.56 3.19 0.23
CA THR A 153 5.86 3.31 0.88
C THR A 153 6.99 2.96 -0.08
N TYR A 154 8.13 3.65 0.04
CA TYR A 154 9.28 3.44 -0.83
C TYR A 154 10.58 3.91 -0.13
N ASP A 155 11.73 3.67 -0.77
CA ASP A 155 13.07 3.98 -0.24
C ASP A 155 13.34 3.33 1.14
N GLY A 156 12.93 2.08 1.33
CA GLY A 156 13.23 1.30 2.54
C GLY A 156 12.43 1.76 3.77
N PHE A 157 11.11 1.92 3.62
CA PHE A 157 10.23 2.33 4.72
C PHE A 157 10.15 1.26 5.83
N PHE A 158 10.24 1.69 7.09
CA PHE A 158 9.96 0.85 8.26
C PHE A 158 9.48 1.71 9.44
N ASN A 159 8.71 1.09 10.33
CA ASN A 159 8.13 1.72 11.51
C ASN A 159 8.27 0.83 12.75
N THR A 160 8.10 1.40 13.93
CA THR A 160 7.84 0.63 15.14
C THR A 160 6.44 0.02 15.04
N PRO A 161 6.25 -1.25 15.48
CA PRO A 161 4.92 -1.82 15.63
C PRO A 161 4.03 -0.90 16.48
N HIS A 162 2.79 -0.69 16.03
CA HIS A 162 1.79 0.10 16.75
C HIS A 162 0.39 -0.32 16.33
N GLU A 163 -0.58 -0.04 17.20
CA GLU A 163 -2.00 -0.24 16.95
C GLU A 163 -2.72 1.10 17.17
N ASP A 164 -3.48 1.53 16.17
CA ASP A 164 -4.33 2.71 16.27
C ASP A 164 -5.67 2.33 16.90
N LYS A 165 -5.78 2.50 18.22
CA LYS A 165 -6.98 2.14 19.02
C LYS A 165 -8.28 2.86 18.64
N ARG A 166 -8.23 3.79 17.69
CA ARG A 166 -9.39 4.57 17.20
C ARG A 166 -9.81 4.16 15.79
N ASP A 167 -9.11 3.20 15.19
CA ASP A 167 -9.50 2.68 13.90
C ASP A 167 -10.83 1.94 14.03
N VAL A 168 -11.69 2.18 13.04
CA VAL A 168 -13.02 1.57 12.97
C VAL A 168 -12.96 0.23 12.22
N SER A 169 -11.89 -0.01 11.47
CA SER A 169 -11.60 -1.26 10.76
C SER A 169 -10.57 -2.06 11.54
N ASP A 170 -10.81 -3.35 11.71
CA ASP A 170 -9.91 -4.27 12.42
C ASP A 170 -8.78 -4.83 11.52
N PHE A 171 -8.74 -4.43 10.25
CA PHE A 171 -7.78 -4.96 9.28
C PHE A 171 -7.34 -3.90 8.27
N ALA A 172 -6.14 -4.15 7.72
CA ALA A 172 -5.58 -3.43 6.59
C ALA A 172 -5.27 -4.40 5.46
N TYR A 173 -5.45 -3.95 4.22
CA TYR A 173 -4.99 -4.66 3.03
C TYR A 173 -3.67 -4.03 2.57
N VAL A 174 -2.67 -4.88 2.29
CA VAL A 174 -1.36 -4.45 1.80
C VAL A 174 -0.99 -5.25 0.57
N GLN A 175 -0.49 -4.57 -0.46
CA GLN A 175 -0.03 -5.16 -1.70
C GLN A 175 1.39 -4.68 -2.00
N TRP A 176 2.27 -5.60 -2.39
CA TRP A 176 3.63 -5.30 -2.82
C TRP A 176 3.76 -5.45 -4.32
N ILE A 177 4.34 -4.44 -4.96
CA ILE A 177 4.72 -4.46 -6.37
C ILE A 177 6.22 -4.18 -6.42
N PRO A 178 7.07 -5.13 -6.83
CA PRO A 178 8.49 -4.84 -6.98
C PRO A 178 8.67 -3.89 -8.15
N THR A 179 9.33 -2.76 -7.92
CA THR A 179 9.56 -1.74 -8.94
C THR A 179 11.01 -1.28 -8.97
N LEU A 180 11.51 -0.91 -10.14
CA LEU A 180 12.77 -0.18 -10.27
C LEU A 180 12.64 1.19 -9.61
N SER A 181 13.53 1.52 -8.67
CA SER A 181 13.46 2.80 -7.94
C SER A 181 13.61 4.03 -8.87
N SER A 182 14.39 3.89 -9.94
CA SER A 182 14.68 4.95 -10.90
C SER A 182 13.48 5.29 -11.80
N THR A 183 12.75 4.27 -12.27
CA THR A 183 11.68 4.45 -13.28
C THR A 183 10.28 4.20 -12.73
N GLY A 184 10.15 3.47 -11.64
CA GLY A 184 8.88 2.97 -11.12
C GLY A 184 8.29 1.82 -11.93
N GLU A 185 9.01 1.29 -12.93
CA GLU A 185 8.54 0.14 -13.70
C GLU A 185 8.52 -1.13 -12.85
N VAL A 186 7.56 -2.02 -13.12
CA VAL A 186 7.54 -3.35 -12.50
C VAL A 186 8.85 -4.08 -12.84
N ALA A 187 9.48 -4.58 -11.78
CA ALA A 187 10.76 -5.23 -11.83
C ALA A 187 10.56 -6.75 -11.90
N THR A 188 10.96 -7.35 -13.02
CA THR A 188 10.82 -8.79 -13.29
C THR A 188 12.19 -9.41 -13.54
N ARG A 189 12.28 -10.74 -13.39
CA ARG A 189 13.51 -11.48 -13.69
C ARG A 189 13.91 -11.37 -15.17
N GLU A 190 12.92 -11.28 -16.07
CA GLU A 190 13.14 -11.07 -17.51
C GLU A 190 13.84 -9.73 -17.80
N LYS A 191 13.64 -8.73 -16.96
CA LYS A 191 14.37 -7.45 -16.99
C LYS A 191 15.73 -7.51 -16.27
N ASN A 192 16.24 -8.71 -15.98
CA ASN A 192 17.46 -8.97 -15.21
C ASN A 192 17.47 -8.33 -13.81
N PHE A 193 16.30 -8.14 -13.21
CA PHE A 193 16.21 -7.60 -11.87
C PHE A 193 16.28 -8.74 -10.84
N ASN A 194 17.25 -8.64 -9.94
CA ASN A 194 17.31 -9.44 -8.73
C ASN A 194 16.94 -8.55 -7.55
N LEU A 195 15.76 -8.75 -6.95
CA LEU A 195 15.31 -7.94 -5.83
C LEU A 195 16.21 -8.20 -4.62
N THR A 196 17.05 -7.23 -4.27
CA THR A 196 17.80 -7.22 -3.01
C THR A 196 17.04 -6.38 -1.98
N GLY A 197 16.70 -6.98 -0.83
CA GLY A 197 15.82 -6.37 0.17
C GLY A 197 14.34 -6.63 -0.11
N GLY A 198 13.47 -5.69 0.28
CA GLY A 198 12.02 -5.88 0.19
C GLY A 198 11.46 -6.83 1.24
N ASP A 199 12.19 -7.00 2.34
CA ASP A 199 11.75 -7.85 3.43
C ASP A 199 10.54 -7.21 4.14
N PHE A 200 9.55 -8.03 4.47
CA PHE A 200 8.49 -7.66 5.38
C PHE A 200 8.70 -8.40 6.70
N VAL A 201 9.05 -7.66 7.74
CA VAL A 201 9.53 -8.25 9.00
C VAL A 201 8.65 -7.79 10.15
N PHE A 202 8.24 -8.75 10.97
CA PHE A 202 7.63 -8.55 12.29
C PHE A 202 8.54 -9.25 13.29
N PRO A 203 9.60 -8.56 13.79
CA PRO A 203 10.58 -9.18 14.65
C PRO A 203 9.96 -9.75 15.93
N GLU A 204 9.01 -9.02 16.52
CA GLU A 204 8.28 -9.44 17.73
C GLU A 204 7.48 -10.73 17.52
N CYS A 205 7.05 -11.00 16.29
CA CYS A 205 6.32 -12.21 15.92
C CYS A 205 7.24 -13.27 15.29
N ARG A 206 8.57 -13.06 15.30
CA ARG A 206 9.59 -13.88 14.64
C ARG A 206 9.24 -14.21 13.17
N PHE A 207 8.58 -13.27 12.51
CA PHE A 207 8.16 -13.40 11.12
C PHE A 207 9.03 -12.54 10.21
N ARG A 208 9.56 -13.15 9.15
CA ARG A 208 10.21 -12.45 8.05
C ARG A 208 9.74 -13.06 6.75
N TRP A 209 9.30 -12.20 5.85
CA TRP A 209 9.11 -12.52 4.44
C TRP A 209 10.23 -11.87 3.64
N CYS A 210 10.93 -12.64 2.81
CA CYS A 210 11.99 -12.15 1.93
C CYS A 210 11.52 -12.11 0.48
N GLY A 211 11.34 -10.92 -0.08
CA GLY A 211 10.97 -10.77 -1.50
C GLY A 211 12.05 -11.25 -2.48
N GLY A 212 13.31 -11.34 -2.06
CA GLY A 212 14.47 -11.65 -2.91
C GLY A 212 14.87 -13.12 -3.03
N GLN A 213 14.35 -14.03 -2.22
CA GLN A 213 14.70 -15.46 -2.24
C GLN A 213 13.54 -16.30 -2.75
N LEU A 214 13.20 -16.14 -4.03
CA LEU A 214 12.38 -17.10 -4.76
C LEU A 214 13.27 -18.21 -5.32
N ASN A 215 13.80 -19.03 -4.42
CA ASN A 215 14.17 -20.42 -4.66
C ASN A 215 14.42 -21.09 -3.30
N THR A 216 13.75 -22.23 -3.10
CA THR A 216 13.80 -23.18 -1.98
C THR A 216 13.21 -22.72 -0.65
N ASP A 217 12.08 -23.35 -0.33
CA ASP A 217 11.46 -23.53 0.97
C ASP A 217 10.98 -22.29 1.74
N ILE A 218 9.68 -22.30 2.06
CA ILE A 218 9.15 -21.59 3.22
C ILE A 218 9.81 -22.23 4.45
N SER A 219 11.00 -21.77 4.77
CA SER A 219 11.66 -21.97 6.05
C SER A 219 11.76 -20.59 6.71
N PRO A 220 11.58 -20.49 8.03
CA PRO A 220 11.98 -19.29 8.77
C PRO A 220 13.40 -18.96 8.31
N CYS A 221 13.67 -17.71 7.91
CA CYS A 221 15.03 -17.32 7.62
C CYS A 221 15.88 -17.67 8.85
N ASN A 222 16.79 -18.64 8.69
CA ASN A 222 17.63 -19.13 9.79
C ASN A 222 18.25 -17.94 10.53
N GLU A 223 18.21 -17.99 11.86
CA GLU A 223 18.69 -16.97 12.82
C GLU A 223 20.19 -16.62 12.70
N ASN A 224 20.91 -17.11 11.69
CA ASN A 224 22.35 -16.96 11.54
C ASN A 224 22.76 -15.93 10.49
N VAL A 225 21.96 -14.86 10.30
CA VAL A 225 22.49 -13.64 9.68
C VAL A 225 22.84 -12.69 10.80
N THR A 226 24.08 -12.79 11.28
CA THR A 226 24.72 -11.76 12.07
C THR A 226 24.62 -10.44 11.32
N MET A 227 23.84 -9.50 11.85
CA MET A 227 23.97 -8.10 11.49
C MET A 227 25.35 -7.65 11.96
N ASN A 228 26.36 -7.79 11.10
CA ASN A 228 27.60 -7.06 11.29
C ASN A 228 27.30 -5.60 10.94
N SER A 229 27.09 -4.79 11.97
CA SER A 229 27.26 -3.34 11.86
C SER A 229 28.74 -3.10 11.54
N THR A 230 29.01 -2.49 10.41
CA THR A 230 30.27 -1.78 10.19
C THR A 230 29.93 -0.32 9.95
N ASP A 231 30.36 0.48 10.93
CA ASP A 231 30.59 1.93 11.01
C ASP A 231 30.15 2.83 9.86
#